data_AF-A0A2E8GN45-F1
#
_entry.id   AF-A0A2E8GN45-F1
#
_cell.length_a   1.000
_cell.length_b   1.000
_cell.length_c   1.000
_cell.angle_alpha   90.00
_cell.angle_beta   90.00
_cell.angle_gamma   90.00
#
_symmetry.space_group_name_H-M   'P 1'
#
loop_
_entity.id
_entity.type
_entity.pdbx_description
1 polymer ?
#
loop_
_entity_poly.entity_id
_entity_poly.type
_entity_poly.pdbx_seq_one_letter_code
_entity_poly.pdbx_strand_id
1 'polypeptide(L)'
;MRLNARLSAEHAAQLTQIQEQTQASVSEIIRRALEVYYQTVCKRPTSAKEVFATTGFIGCAEAEPELGATYKSKLASSWDQKHDPR
;
A
#
# COMPACT_ATOMS: atom_id res chain seq x y z
N MET A 1 -4.76 -26.89 -15.46
CA MET A 1 -6.20 -27.02 -15.11
C MET A 1 -7.03 -26.26 -16.13
N ARG A 2 -8.16 -26.79 -16.60
CA ARG A 2 -9.08 -26.07 -17.50
C ARG A 2 -10.26 -25.52 -16.69
N LEU A 3 -10.58 -24.24 -16.85
CA LEU A 3 -11.69 -23.59 -16.14
C LEU A 3 -12.84 -23.36 -17.13
N ASN A 4 -13.93 -24.10 -16.95
CA ASN A 4 -15.19 -23.86 -17.66
C ASN A 4 -16.18 -23.28 -16.66
N ALA A 5 -16.36 -21.96 -16.67
CA ALA A 5 -17.28 -21.27 -15.78
C ALA A 5 -18.47 -20.72 -16.57
N ARG A 6 -19.68 -20.88 -16.02
CA ARG A 6 -20.87 -20.19 -16.53
C ARG A 6 -21.00 -18.87 -15.78
N LEU A 7 -20.90 -17.75 -16.49
CA LEU A 7 -21.15 -16.44 -15.92
C LEU A 7 -22.65 -16.12 -16.04
N SER A 8 -23.20 -15.49 -15.01
CA SER A 8 -24.50 -14.83 -15.14
C SER A 8 -24.38 -13.61 -16.06
N ALA A 9 -25.52 -13.11 -16.56
CA ALA A 9 -25.54 -11.93 -17.44
C ALA A 9 -24.85 -10.71 -16.80
N GLU A 10 -25.02 -10.52 -15.49
CA GLU A 10 -24.39 -9.44 -14.74
C GLU A 10 -22.87 -9.56 -14.70
N HIS A 11 -22.33 -10.74 -14.36
CA HIS A 11 -20.89 -10.96 -14.33
C HIS A 11 -20.26 -10.91 -15.73
N ALA A 12 -21.00 -11.30 -16.77
CA ALA A 12 -20.57 -11.15 -18.16
C ALA A 12 -20.43 -9.67 -18.55
N ALA A 13 -21.39 -8.82 -18.17
CA ALA A 13 -21.32 -7.38 -18.42
C ALA A 13 -20.14 -6.72 -17.69
N GLN A 14 -19.89 -7.08 -16.44
CA GLN A 14 -18.71 -6.62 -15.68
C GLN A 14 -17.41 -7.02 -16.37
N LEU A 15 -17.32 -8.26 -16.86
CA LEU A 15 -16.14 -8.75 -17.56
C LEU A 15 -15.89 -8.01 -18.88
N THR A 16 -16.95 -7.73 -19.65
CA THR A 16 -16.87 -6.89 -20.85
C THR A 16 -16.37 -5.48 -20.53
N GLN A 17 -16.90 -4.85 -19.49
CA GLN A 17 -16.48 -3.51 -19.08
C GLN A 17 -15.00 -3.46 -18.69
N ILE A 18 -14.51 -4.46 -17.94
CA ILE A 18 -13.09 -4.56 -17.58
C ILE A 18 -12.24 -4.75 -18.85
N GLN A 19 -12.70 -5.57 -19.79
CA GLN A 19 -11.99 -5.78 -21.06
C GLN A 19 -11.89 -4.49 -21.88
N GLU A 20 -12.95 -3.69 -21.96
CA GLU A 20 -12.93 -2.40 -22.67
C GLU A 20 -11.96 -1.40 -22.03
N GLN A 21 -11.94 -1.31 -20.70
CA GLN A 21 -11.09 -0.37 -19.97
C GLN A 21 -9.62 -0.77 -19.95
N THR A 22 -9.33 -2.07 -19.85
CA THR A 22 -7.96 -2.57 -19.67
C THR A 22 -7.32 -3.06 -20.96
N GLN A 23 -8.12 -3.27 -22.02
CA GLN A 23 -7.71 -3.90 -23.28
C GLN A 23 -7.07 -5.29 -23.09
N ALA A 24 -7.27 -5.90 -21.91
CA ALA A 24 -6.71 -7.20 -21.57
C ALA A 24 -7.62 -8.33 -22.08
N SER A 25 -7.03 -9.48 -22.40
CA SER A 25 -7.82 -10.65 -22.75
C SER A 25 -8.60 -11.19 -21.55
N VAL A 26 -9.72 -11.88 -21.79
CA VAL A 26 -10.52 -12.54 -20.74
C VAL A 26 -9.65 -13.42 -19.84
N SER A 27 -8.73 -14.19 -20.44
CA SER A 27 -7.80 -15.06 -19.71
C SER A 27 -6.89 -14.28 -18.76
N GLU A 28 -6.39 -13.11 -19.16
CA GLU A 28 -5.56 -12.25 -18.31
C GLU A 28 -6.36 -11.62 -17.17
N ILE A 29 -7.60 -11.19 -17.46
CA ILE A 29 -8.50 -10.63 -16.46
C ILE A 29 -8.78 -11.68 -15.38
N ILE A 30 -9.15 -12.90 -15.78
CA ILE A 30 -9.40 -14.02 -14.86
C ILE A 30 -8.14 -14.40 -14.08
N ARG A 31 -6.97 -14.42 -14.72
CA ARG A 31 -5.69 -14.69 -14.04
C ARG A 31 -5.41 -13.65 -12.95
N ARG A 32 -5.56 -12.35 -13.25
CA ARG A 32 -5.36 -11.26 -12.28
C ARG A 32 -6.39 -11.32 -11.15
N ALA A 33 -7.66 -11.58 -11.47
CA ALA A 33 -8.71 -11.72 -10.46
C ALA A 33 -8.43 -12.89 -9.50
N LEU A 34 -7.99 -14.04 -10.02
CA LEU A 34 -7.57 -15.19 -9.21
C LEU A 34 -6.35 -14.87 -8.36
N GLU A 35 -5.38 -14.14 -8.90
CA GLU A 35 -4.19 -13.73 -8.16
C GLU A 35 -4.58 -12.81 -6.99
N VAL A 36 -5.41 -11.80 -7.22
CA VAL A 36 -5.95 -10.93 -6.15
C VAL A 36 -6.71 -11.75 -5.11
N TYR A 37 -7.63 -12.61 -5.54
CA TYR A 37 -8.43 -13.43 -4.64
C TYR A 37 -7.57 -14.40 -3.82
N TYR A 38 -6.55 -15.00 -4.44
CA TYR A 38 -5.58 -15.85 -3.74
C TYR A 38 -4.79 -15.04 -2.70
N GLN A 39 -4.36 -13.82 -3.02
CA GLN A 39 -3.69 -12.97 -2.04
C GLN A 39 -4.65 -12.62 -0.89
N THR A 40 -5.93 -12.35 -1.16
CA THR A 40 -6.91 -12.02 -0.11
C THR A 40 -7.23 -13.21 0.79
N VAL A 41 -7.38 -14.41 0.24
CA VAL A 41 -7.82 -15.61 0.97
C VAL A 41 -6.64 -16.34 1.62
N CYS A 42 -5.54 -16.50 0.90
CA CYS A 42 -4.43 -17.35 1.32
C CYS A 42 -3.25 -16.56 1.91
N LYS A 43 -3.07 -15.29 1.54
CA LYS A 43 -2.12 -14.43 2.24
C LYS A 43 -2.90 -13.61 3.26
N ARG A 44 -2.42 -13.57 4.50
CA ARG A 44 -2.91 -12.55 5.44
C ARG A 44 -2.71 -11.19 4.76
N PRO A 45 -3.70 -10.28 4.79
CA PRO A 45 -3.49 -8.93 4.31
C PRO A 45 -2.27 -8.40 5.05
N THR A 46 -1.19 -8.15 4.31
CA THR A 46 0.06 -7.61 4.84
C THR A 46 -0.34 -6.35 5.60
N SER A 47 -0.20 -6.36 6.92
CA SER A 47 -0.63 -5.24 7.74
C SER A 47 0.08 -3.98 7.26
N ALA A 48 -0.53 -2.82 7.40
CA ALA A 48 0.13 -1.56 7.01
C ALA A 48 1.53 -1.45 7.64
N LYS A 49 1.69 -1.95 8.88
CA LYS A 49 2.98 -2.08 9.56
C LYS A 49 3.98 -2.92 8.77
N GLU A 50 3.60 -4.10 8.29
CA GLU A 50 4.48 -4.99 7.51
C GLU A 50 4.82 -4.39 6.14
N VAL A 51 3.88 -3.69 5.50
CA VAL A 51 4.15 -2.97 4.24
C VAL A 51 5.16 -1.85 4.49
N PHE A 52 4.97 -1.03 5.53
CA PHE A 52 5.90 0.04 5.86
C PHE A 52 7.26 -0.47 6.35
N ALA A 53 7.32 -1.64 6.99
CA ALA A 53 8.58 -2.29 7.34
C ALA A 53 9.33 -2.80 6.10
N THR A 54 8.65 -3.52 5.21
CA THR A 54 9.28 -4.13 4.02
C THR A 54 9.68 -3.13 2.95
N THR A 55 8.98 -2.00 2.86
CA THR A 55 9.33 -0.89 1.96
C THR A 55 10.47 -0.01 2.50
N GLY A 56 10.98 -0.30 3.71
CA GLY A 56 12.02 0.50 4.35
C GLY A 56 11.53 1.87 4.82
N PHE A 57 10.22 2.08 4.92
CA PHE A 57 9.63 3.32 5.43
C PHE A 57 9.79 3.45 6.95
N ILE A 58 9.61 2.34 7.70
CA ILE A 58 9.93 2.31 9.13
C ILE A 58 11.44 2.25 9.30
N GLY A 59 12.01 3.23 10.01
CA GLY A 59 13.46 3.32 10.22
C GLY A 59 14.22 3.94 9.06
N CYS A 60 13.54 4.64 8.14
CA CYS A 60 14.18 5.35 7.02
C CYS A 60 15.04 6.55 7.43
N ALA A 61 14.93 6.99 8.69
CA ALA A 61 15.66 8.12 9.24
C ALA A 61 16.32 7.69 10.55
N GLU A 62 17.58 8.07 10.69
CA GLU A 62 18.32 7.96 11.94
C GLU A 62 18.36 9.32 12.63
N ALA A 63 18.21 9.30 13.94
CA ALA A 63 18.31 10.47 14.79
C ALA A 63 18.90 10.08 16.14
N GLU A 64 19.17 11.08 16.97
CA GLU A 64 19.69 10.85 18.32
C GLU A 64 18.67 10.04 19.15
N PRO A 65 19.10 9.08 19.98
CA PRO A 65 18.20 8.16 20.70
C PRO A 65 17.11 8.86 21.51
N GLU A 66 17.45 9.98 22.13
CA GLU A 66 16.54 10.77 23.00
C GLU A 66 15.77 11.86 22.24
N LEU A 67 15.87 11.94 20.91
CA LEU A 67 15.21 13.01 20.14
C LEU A 67 13.70 12.99 20.36
N GLY A 68 13.07 11.81 20.41
CA GLY A 68 11.63 11.70 20.65
C GLY A 68 11.18 12.32 21.98
N ALA A 69 12.03 12.25 23.02
CA ALA A 69 11.76 12.86 24.32
C ALA A 69 12.17 14.34 24.39
N THR A 70 13.20 14.74 23.63
CA THR A 70 13.86 16.05 23.78
C THR A 70 13.59 17.03 22.63
N TYR A 71 12.87 16.64 21.57
CA TYR A 71 12.74 17.48 20.37
C TYR A 71 12.13 18.85 20.66
N LYS A 72 11.19 18.96 21.60
CA LYS A 72 10.53 20.23 21.94
C LYS A 72 11.49 21.22 22.56
N SER A 73 12.33 20.79 23.50
CA SER A 73 13.31 21.67 24.13
C SER A 73 14.39 22.07 23.14
N LYS A 74 14.88 21.13 22.33
CA LYS A 74 15.83 21.42 21.25
C LYS A 74 15.28 22.43 20.24
N LEU A 75 14.02 22.28 19.84
CA LEU A 75 13.36 23.20 18.92
C LEU A 75 13.18 24.59 19.54
N ALA A 76 12.76 24.67 20.81
CA ALA A 76 12.63 25.94 21.52
C ALA A 76 13.96 26.68 21.64
N SER A 77 15.03 25.98 22.04
CA SER A 77 16.38 26.57 22.12
C SER A 77 16.88 27.03 20.75
N SER A 78 16.64 26.25 19.68
CA SER A 78 17.01 26.64 18.31
C SER A 78 16.21 27.84 17.81
N TRP A 79 14.93 27.92 18.17
CA TRP A 79 14.06 29.05 17.82
C TRP A 79 14.52 30.33 18.51
N ASP A 80 14.76 30.27 19.82
CA ASP A 80 15.27 31.39 20.60
C ASP A 80 16.62 31.84 20.06
N GLN A 81 17.55 30.94 19.77
CA GLN A 81 18.85 31.29 19.18
C GLN A 81 18.73 32.00 17.82
N LYS A 82 17.75 31.61 17.00
CA LYS A 82 17.55 32.18 15.66
C LYS A 82 16.87 33.56 15.70
N HIS A 83 16.08 33.80 16.73
CA HIS A 83 15.24 34.99 16.88
C HIS A 83 15.64 35.88 18.06
N ASP A 84 16.71 35.57 18.78
CA ASP A 84 17.27 36.43 19.84
C ASP A 84 17.75 37.74 19.20
N PRO A 85 17.11 38.89 19.49
CA PRO A 85 17.40 40.15 18.84
C PRO A 85 18.57 40.91 19.48
N ARG A 86 19.53 40.20 20.10
CA ARG A 86 20.73 40.81 20.68
C ARG A 86 21.76 41.19 19.63
#